data_AF-U4UJ36-F1
#
_entry.id   AF-U4UJ36-F1
#
_cell.length_a   1.000
_cell.length_b   1.000
_cell.length_c   1.000
_cell.angle_alpha   90.00
_cell.angle_beta   90.00
_cell.angle_gamma   90.00
#
_symmetry.space_group_name_H-M   'P 1'
#
loop_
_entity.id
_entity.type
_entity.pdbx_description
1 polymer ?
#
loop_
_entity_poly.entity_id
_entity_poly.type
_entity_poly.pdbx_seq_one_letter_code
_entity_poly.pdbx_strand_id
1 'polypeptide(L)'
;MPSEALLSLLPTLIEVILRRYGDKTKQPRDTVHFGWCIPAACTIPDLELSLNEHLQNVDTPLRNKNISYSASVRKEFCARESDAGNYTIADYSFALLTLIFVLLVFLSTAYDYQANNKQSEEKAKKKTRNQKFLLAFSARANFTEMSHMETSNPDLGVLNGLRTIAIFVIIIDHRFGTFTSSALINFNYVEQQFRAPFACVVFHGDLFVDSFFLLSGLLVAYGLLVQFDKRMVNPGFIVFLRYIR
;
A
#
# COMPACT_ATOMS: atom_id res chain seq x y z
N MET A 1 6.06 17.54 34.47
CA MET A 1 5.49 18.83 34.03
C MET A 1 5.78 19.18 32.56
N PRO A 2 5.50 18.30 31.58
CA PRO A 2 5.27 18.71 30.19
C PRO A 2 3.78 18.62 29.76
N SER A 3 2.90 18.09 30.63
CA SER A 3 1.47 17.88 30.35
C SER A 3 0.64 19.17 30.37
N GLU A 4 0.93 20.13 31.26
CA GLU A 4 0.11 21.35 31.38
C GLU A 4 0.32 22.33 30.24
N ALA A 5 1.54 22.43 29.69
CA ALA A 5 1.83 23.30 28.56
C ALA A 5 1.08 22.87 27.28
N LEU A 6 0.94 21.56 27.04
CA LEU A 6 0.23 21.04 25.87
C LEU A 6 -1.30 21.07 26.05
N LEU A 7 -1.81 20.82 27.26
CA LEU A 7 -3.22 20.99 27.57
C LEU A 7 -3.66 22.45 27.47
N SER A 8 -2.79 23.42 27.78
CA SER A 8 -3.06 24.85 27.54
C SER A 8 -3.12 25.22 26.05
N LEU A 9 -2.53 24.39 25.18
CA LEU A 9 -2.55 24.56 23.72
C LEU A 9 -3.71 23.78 23.06
N LEU A 10 -4.35 22.84 23.75
CA LEU A 10 -5.51 22.10 23.22
C LEU A 10 -6.62 23.03 22.71
N PRO A 11 -7.06 24.06 23.46
CA PRO A 11 -8.12 24.96 23.03
C PRO A 11 -7.76 25.73 21.75
N THR A 12 -6.50 26.18 21.64
CA THR A 12 -6.02 26.93 20.46
C THR A 12 -5.80 26.01 19.25
N LEU A 13 -5.33 24.77 19.46
CA LEU A 13 -5.25 23.76 18.41
C LEU A 13 -6.63 23.37 17.91
N ILE A 14 -7.58 23.12 18.81
CA ILE A 14 -8.95 22.75 18.46
C ILE A 14 -9.65 23.91 17.75
N GLU A 15 -9.42 25.17 18.14
CA GLU A 15 -9.97 26.33 17.43
C GLU A 15 -9.38 26.50 16.01
N VAL A 16 -8.10 26.16 15.81
CA VAL A 16 -7.47 26.15 14.47
C VAL A 16 -7.95 24.96 13.62
N ILE A 17 -8.25 23.82 14.24
CA ILE A 17 -8.64 22.58 13.56
C ILE A 17 -10.14 22.55 13.24
N LEU A 18 -11.02 23.04 14.12
CA LEU A 18 -12.48 23.05 13.97
C LEU A 18 -13.03 24.28 13.23
N ARG A 19 -12.20 25.11 12.59
CA ARG A 19 -12.71 26.20 11.75
C ARG A 19 -13.57 25.61 10.64
N ARG A 20 -14.89 25.89 10.66
CA ARG A 20 -15.77 25.78 9.48
C ARG A 20 -15.14 26.61 8.37
N TYR A 21 -14.42 25.96 7.46
CA TYR A 21 -13.99 26.62 6.24
C TYR A 21 -15.21 26.75 5.32
N GLY A 22 -15.43 27.95 4.78
CA GLY A 22 -16.38 28.18 3.68
C GLY A 22 -15.90 27.65 2.33
N ASP A 23 -14.74 26.97 2.29
CA ASP A 23 -14.14 26.38 1.11
C ASP A 23 -14.60 24.92 0.96
N LYS A 24 -15.41 24.66 -0.05
CA LYS A 24 -15.98 23.33 -0.34
C LYS A 24 -14.93 22.28 -0.71
N THR A 25 -13.70 22.68 -0.99
CA THR A 25 -12.62 21.77 -1.41
C THR A 25 -11.90 21.11 -0.24
N LYS A 26 -12.14 21.55 1.00
CA LYS A 26 -11.47 21.04 2.20
C LYS A 26 -12.31 19.99 2.90
N GLN A 27 -11.66 18.93 3.38
CA GLN A 27 -12.32 17.93 4.23
C GLN A 27 -12.71 18.53 5.58
N PRO A 28 -13.92 18.25 6.09
CA PRO A 28 -14.30 18.65 7.43
C PRO A 28 -13.40 17.93 8.45
N ARG A 29 -12.81 18.70 9.37
CA ARG A 29 -12.00 18.15 10.46
C ARG A 29 -12.87 18.09 11.70
N ASP A 30 -13.77 17.10 11.76
CA ASP A 30 -14.68 16.87 12.88
C ASP A 30 -14.07 15.96 13.96
N THR A 31 -13.02 15.22 13.59
CA THR A 31 -12.29 14.29 14.45
C THR A 31 -10.83 14.68 14.52
N VAL A 32 -10.26 14.64 15.73
CA VAL A 32 -8.84 14.95 15.97
C VAL A 32 -8.22 13.85 16.80
N HIS A 33 -7.12 13.29 16.30
CA HIS A 33 -6.37 12.25 17.00
C HIS A 33 -5.20 12.88 17.77
N PHE A 34 -5.15 12.64 19.08
CA PHE A 34 -4.07 13.07 19.96
C PHE A 34 -3.47 11.87 20.70
N GLY A 35 -2.17 11.94 20.98
CA GLY A 35 -1.44 10.91 21.73
C GLY A 35 -0.68 11.52 22.91
N TRP A 36 -0.75 10.86 24.05
CA TRP A 36 -0.11 11.26 25.30
C TRP A 36 0.30 10.02 26.11
N CYS A 37 1.37 10.16 26.90
CA CYS A 37 1.79 9.13 27.83
C CYS A 37 1.05 9.30 29.16
N ILE A 38 0.40 8.24 29.61
CA ILE A 38 -0.42 8.20 30.84
C ILE A 38 0.04 6.99 31.68
N PRO A 39 -0.03 7.05 33.02
CA PRO A 39 0.34 5.93 33.86
C PRO A 39 -0.41 4.63 33.51
N ALA A 40 0.29 3.50 33.52
CA ALA A 40 -0.28 2.19 33.17
C ALA A 40 -1.42 1.73 34.09
N ALA A 41 -1.50 2.30 35.30
CA ALA A 41 -2.57 2.04 36.27
C ALA A 41 -3.95 2.55 35.82
N CYS A 42 -4.01 3.48 34.87
CA CYS A 42 -5.27 4.03 34.37
C CYS A 42 -5.99 3.02 33.47
N THR A 43 -7.28 2.80 33.71
CA THR A 43 -8.12 2.00 32.80
C THR A 43 -8.73 2.89 31.73
N ILE A 44 -9.10 2.31 30.58
CA ILE A 44 -9.72 3.03 29.46
C ILE A 44 -10.99 3.80 29.89
N PRO A 45 -11.97 3.20 30.61
CA PRO A 45 -13.16 3.94 31.01
C PRO A 45 -12.86 5.08 31.98
N ASP A 46 -11.90 4.90 32.90
CA ASP A 46 -11.49 5.97 33.82
C ASP A 46 -10.84 7.14 33.07
N LEU A 47 -10.06 6.81 32.04
CA LEU A 47 -9.41 7.80 31.19
C LEU A 47 -10.43 8.59 30.37
N GLU A 48 -11.39 7.91 29.73
CA GLU A 48 -12.47 8.59 28.99
C GLU A 48 -13.29 9.50 29.91
N LEU A 49 -13.63 9.03 31.12
CA LEU A 49 -14.36 9.83 32.10
C LEU A 49 -13.58 11.08 32.51
N SER A 50 -12.33 10.89 32.95
CA SER A 50 -11.46 11.98 33.42
C SER A 50 -11.18 13.01 32.32
N LEU A 51 -10.99 12.57 31.08
CA LEU A 51 -10.80 13.46 29.94
C LEU A 51 -12.05 14.27 29.62
N ASN A 52 -13.22 13.62 29.56
CA ASN A 52 -14.46 14.33 29.27
C ASN A 52 -14.82 15.32 30.39
N GLU A 53 -14.59 14.97 31.65
CA GLU A 53 -14.76 15.89 32.79
C GLU A 53 -13.80 17.09 32.70
N HIS A 54 -12.52 16.84 32.38
CA HIS A 54 -11.54 17.91 32.24
C HIS A 54 -11.88 18.85 31.07
N LEU A 55 -12.26 18.30 29.92
CA LEU A 55 -12.62 19.08 28.75
C LEU A 55 -13.84 19.97 29.01
N GLN A 56 -14.85 19.47 29.74
CA GLN A 56 -16.02 20.27 30.14
C GLN A 56 -15.67 21.46 31.04
N ASN A 57 -14.61 21.34 31.84
CA ASN A 57 -14.18 22.36 32.80
C ASN A 57 -13.22 23.40 32.20
N VAL A 58 -12.33 23.00 31.28
CA VAL A 58 -11.27 23.88 30.76
C VAL A 58 -11.65 24.60 29.47
N ASP A 59 -12.45 23.97 28.61
CA ASP A 59 -12.59 24.44 27.23
C ASP A 59 -13.85 25.30 27.01
N THR A 60 -13.80 26.49 27.63
CA THR A 60 -14.79 27.58 27.53
C THR A 60 -14.95 28.23 26.13
N PRO A 61 -13.91 28.41 25.30
CA PRO A 61 -14.06 29.14 24.03
C PRO A 61 -14.91 28.39 22.98
N LEU A 62 -14.83 27.06 22.94
CA LEU A 62 -15.67 26.25 22.04
C LEU A 62 -17.12 26.16 22.50
N ARG A 63 -17.34 26.13 23.82
CA ARG A 63 -18.67 26.12 24.43
C ARG A 63 -19.41 27.43 24.18
N ASN A 64 -18.71 28.57 24.18
CA ASN A 64 -19.26 29.87 23.77
C ASN A 64 -19.72 29.89 22.29
N LYS A 65 -19.19 29.00 21.45
CA LYS A 65 -19.58 28.84 20.05
C LYS A 65 -20.65 27.75 19.83
N ASN A 66 -21.23 27.20 20.90
CA ASN A 66 -22.26 26.15 20.87
C ASN A 66 -21.80 24.88 20.14
N ILE A 67 -20.53 24.51 20.30
CA ILE A 67 -19.95 23.29 19.73
C ILE A 67 -19.83 22.26 20.85
N SER A 68 -20.39 21.07 20.64
CA SER A 68 -20.24 19.90 21.53
C SER A 68 -19.09 19.03 21.05
N TYR A 69 -18.28 18.54 21.97
CA TYR A 69 -17.18 17.62 21.72
C TYR A 69 -17.14 16.55 22.82
N SER A 70 -16.61 15.38 22.48
CA SER A 70 -16.34 14.31 23.44
C SER A 70 -15.03 13.62 23.06
N ALA A 71 -14.28 13.21 24.08
CA ALA A 71 -13.13 12.35 23.91
C ALA A 71 -13.57 10.89 23.96
N SER A 72 -13.08 10.09 23.02
CA SER A 72 -13.18 8.62 23.07
C SER A 72 -11.80 8.02 22.90
N VAL A 73 -11.51 7.01 23.73
CA VAL A 73 -10.26 6.29 23.77
C VAL A 73 -10.54 4.84 23.39
N ARG A 74 -10.00 4.42 22.24
CA ARG A 74 -10.16 3.03 21.80
C ARG A 74 -8.95 2.21 22.23
N LYS A 75 -9.21 0.96 22.60
CA LYS A 75 -8.20 0.03 23.12
C LYS A 75 -7.09 -0.23 22.10
N GLU A 76 -7.43 -0.27 20.82
CA GLU A 76 -6.51 -0.48 19.70
C GLU A 76 -5.47 0.64 19.53
N PHE A 77 -5.72 1.83 20.06
CA PHE A 77 -4.78 2.96 20.00
C PHE A 77 -3.96 3.15 21.29
N CYS A 78 -4.21 2.32 22.31
CA CYS A 78 -3.43 2.34 23.55
C CYS A 78 -2.24 1.40 23.43
N ALA A 79 -1.03 1.96 23.41
CA ALA A 79 0.20 1.18 23.46
C ALA A 79 0.81 1.23 24.87
N ARG A 80 1.07 0.07 25.48
CA ARG A 80 1.87 -0.06 26.70
C ARG A 80 3.21 -0.67 26.37
N GLU A 81 4.25 -0.29 27.11
CA GLU A 81 5.58 -0.91 26.99
C GLU A 81 5.51 -2.44 27.18
N SER A 82 4.65 -2.91 28.08
CA SER A 82 4.38 -4.34 28.30
C SER A 82 3.77 -5.06 27.09
N ASP A 83 3.09 -4.33 26.21
CA ASP A 83 2.37 -4.88 25.07
C ASP A 83 3.27 -4.94 23.81
N ALA A 84 4.44 -4.29 23.84
CA ALA A 84 5.40 -4.23 22.73
C ALA A 84 6.03 -5.59 22.35
N GLY A 85 5.77 -6.65 23.12
CA GLY A 85 6.31 -7.99 22.88
C GLY A 85 5.35 -9.01 22.28
N ASN A 86 4.04 -8.73 22.25
CA ASN A 86 3.04 -9.74 21.89
C ASN A 86 2.68 -9.66 20.41
N TYR A 87 3.56 -10.19 19.57
CA TYR A 87 3.23 -10.45 18.17
C TYR A 87 2.02 -11.39 18.08
N THR A 88 1.06 -11.03 17.24
CA THR A 88 -0.09 -11.88 17.00
C THR A 88 0.32 -13.11 16.19
N ILE A 89 -0.52 -14.15 16.22
CA ILE A 89 -0.33 -15.34 15.36
C ILE A 89 -0.26 -14.93 13.88
N ALA A 90 -0.98 -13.87 13.49
CA ALA A 90 -0.92 -13.31 12.15
C ALA A 90 0.49 -12.78 11.82
N ASP A 91 1.11 -12.04 12.73
CA ASP A 91 2.47 -11.49 12.53
C ASP A 91 3.50 -12.60 12.37
N TYR A 92 3.46 -13.62 13.23
CA TYR A 92 4.35 -14.79 13.13
C TYR A 92 4.14 -15.56 11.83
N SER A 93 2.88 -15.80 11.44
CA SER A 93 2.56 -16.51 10.19
C SER A 93 3.02 -15.73 8.95
N PHE A 94 2.83 -14.42 8.93
CA PHE A 94 3.32 -13.53 7.88
C PHE A 94 4.85 -13.53 7.80
N ALA A 95 5.53 -13.44 8.95
CA ALA A 95 6.99 -13.47 9.02
C ALA A 95 7.56 -14.80 8.51
N LEU A 96 6.97 -15.93 8.93
CA LEU A 96 7.36 -17.27 8.48
C LEU A 96 7.17 -17.44 6.97
N LEU A 97 5.99 -17.06 6.46
CA LEU A 97 5.69 -17.15 5.03
C LEU A 97 6.65 -16.28 4.21
N THR A 98 6.90 -15.06 4.66
CA THR A 98 7.85 -14.14 3.99
C THR A 98 9.26 -14.71 4.00
N LEU A 99 9.72 -15.27 5.13
CA LEU A 99 11.02 -15.92 5.24
C LEU A 99 11.15 -17.10 4.26
N ILE A 100 10.11 -17.93 4.13
CA ILE A 100 10.09 -19.06 3.18
C ILE A 100 10.25 -18.54 1.75
N PHE A 101 9.51 -17.51 1.33
CA PHE A 101 9.63 -16.93 -0.01
C PHE A 101 11.02 -16.34 -0.26
N VAL A 102 11.58 -15.61 0.71
CA VAL A 102 12.93 -15.04 0.59
C VAL A 102 13.98 -16.14 0.44
N LEU A 103 13.88 -17.21 1.23
CA LEU A 103 14.79 -18.36 1.12
C LEU A 103 14.63 -19.07 -0.23
N LEU A 104 13.41 -19.28 -0.71
CA LEU A 104 13.16 -19.85 -2.02
C LEU A 104 13.79 -19.01 -3.14
N VAL A 105 13.58 -17.69 -3.13
CA VAL A 105 14.18 -16.79 -4.12
C VAL A 105 15.71 -16.81 -4.04
N PHE A 106 16.28 -16.79 -2.84
CA PHE A 106 17.73 -16.83 -2.65
C PHE A 106 18.33 -18.15 -3.17
N LEU A 107 17.79 -19.30 -2.75
CA LEU A 107 18.25 -20.62 -3.18
C LEU A 107 18.10 -20.80 -4.70
N SER A 108 16.97 -20.37 -5.27
CA SER A 108 16.73 -20.43 -6.70
C SER A 108 17.66 -19.52 -7.50
N THR A 109 17.97 -18.33 -7.00
CA THR A 109 18.90 -17.39 -7.64
C THR A 109 20.34 -17.88 -7.56
N ALA A 110 20.76 -18.45 -6.42
CA ALA A 110 22.07 -19.07 -6.27
C ALA A 110 22.23 -20.30 -7.19
N TYR A 111 21.19 -21.13 -7.29
CA TYR A 111 21.16 -22.26 -8.23
C TYR A 111 21.24 -21.80 -9.68
N ASP A 112 20.51 -20.74 -10.07
CA ASP A 112 20.59 -20.16 -11.41
C ASP A 112 22.01 -19.68 -11.74
N TYR A 113 22.67 -19.00 -10.80
CA TYR A 113 24.06 -18.55 -10.98
C TYR A 113 25.04 -19.70 -11.20
N GLN A 114 24.95 -20.75 -10.37
CA GLN A 114 25.81 -21.94 -10.51
C GLN A 114 25.52 -22.72 -11.79
N ALA A 115 24.24 -22.85 -12.17
CA ALA A 115 23.83 -23.56 -13.37
C ALA A 115 24.31 -22.84 -14.64
N ASN A 116 24.29 -21.50 -14.65
CA ASN A 116 24.71 -20.71 -15.81
C ASN A 116 26.24 -20.71 -16.00
N ASN A 117 27.01 -20.69 -14.89
CA ASN A 117 28.46 -20.88 -14.96
C ASN A 117 28.85 -22.26 -15.51
N LYS A 118 28.16 -23.33 -15.07
CA LYS A 118 28.42 -24.69 -15.57
C LYS A 118 27.92 -24.93 -17.00
N GLN A 119 26.84 -24.27 -17.43
CA GLN A 119 26.34 -24.35 -18.82
C GLN A 119 27.26 -23.65 -19.83
N SER A 120 28.10 -22.71 -19.41
CA SER A 120 29.12 -22.12 -20.29
C SER A 120 30.26 -23.11 -20.60
N GLU A 121 30.44 -24.16 -19.79
CA GLU A 121 31.50 -25.17 -19.95
C GLU A 121 30.99 -26.52 -20.51
N GLU A 122 29.71 -26.88 -20.32
CA GLU A 122 29.12 -28.11 -20.89
C GLU A 122 27.78 -27.85 -21.64
N LYS A 123 27.60 -28.56 -22.77
CA LYS A 123 26.38 -28.54 -23.62
C LYS A 123 25.10 -28.62 -22.77
N ALA A 124 24.15 -27.73 -23.05
CA ALA A 124 22.90 -27.55 -22.31
C ALA A 124 22.14 -28.86 -22.05
N LYS A 125 22.30 -29.44 -20.85
CA LYS A 125 21.45 -30.55 -20.37
C LYS A 125 20.00 -30.08 -20.23
N LYS A 126 19.06 -30.90 -20.70
CA LYS A 126 17.61 -30.65 -20.51
C LYS A 126 17.30 -30.56 -19.01
N LYS A 127 16.82 -29.39 -18.57
CA LYS A 127 16.41 -29.13 -17.18
C LYS A 127 15.20 -30.01 -16.80
N THR A 128 15.25 -30.65 -15.64
CA THR A 128 14.15 -31.47 -15.10
C THR A 128 12.96 -30.60 -14.67
N ARG A 129 11.76 -31.18 -14.49
CA ARG A 129 10.55 -30.44 -14.09
C ARG A 129 10.77 -29.66 -12.78
N ASN A 130 11.40 -30.28 -11.79
CA ASN A 130 11.68 -29.65 -10.49
C ASN A 130 12.67 -28.48 -10.61
N GLN A 131 13.66 -28.60 -11.50
CA GLN A 131 14.60 -27.50 -11.79
C GLN A 131 13.89 -26.31 -12.43
N LYS A 132 12.90 -26.54 -13.32
CA LYS A 132 12.10 -25.46 -13.90
C LYS A 132 11.26 -24.73 -12.85
N PHE A 133 10.64 -25.47 -11.92
CA PHE A 133 9.90 -24.86 -10.80
C PHE A 133 10.81 -24.02 -9.89
N LEU A 134 12.00 -24.51 -9.55
CA LEU A 134 12.97 -23.73 -8.77
C LEU A 134 13.40 -22.47 -9.53
N LEU A 135 13.76 -22.60 -10.80
CA LEU A 135 14.17 -21.46 -11.63
C LEU A 135 13.08 -20.40 -11.81
N ALA A 136 11.80 -20.76 -11.68
CA ALA A 136 10.70 -19.78 -11.73
C ALA A 136 10.75 -18.76 -10.58
N PHE A 137 11.41 -19.08 -9.46
CA PHE A 137 11.63 -18.16 -8.34
C PHE A 137 12.99 -17.43 -8.41
N SER A 138 13.81 -17.67 -9.44
CA SER A 138 15.09 -16.96 -9.58
C SER A 138 14.86 -15.49 -9.92
N ALA A 139 15.32 -14.59 -9.05
CA ALA A 139 15.20 -13.15 -9.27
C ALA A 139 15.97 -12.72 -10.52
N ARG A 140 17.16 -13.31 -10.76
CA ARG A 140 18.00 -13.00 -11.92
C ARG A 140 17.32 -13.40 -13.23
N ALA A 141 16.80 -14.63 -13.30
CA ALA A 141 16.13 -15.12 -14.50
C ALA A 141 14.89 -14.27 -14.79
N ASN A 142 14.05 -14.03 -13.78
CA ASN A 142 12.86 -13.20 -13.93
C ASN A 142 13.17 -11.75 -14.31
N PHE A 143 14.23 -11.14 -13.77
CA PHE A 143 14.63 -9.78 -14.12
C PHE A 143 15.20 -9.68 -15.55
N THR A 144 15.96 -10.70 -15.97
CA THR A 144 16.48 -10.78 -17.35
C THR A 144 15.34 -10.96 -18.34
N GLU A 145 14.38 -11.83 -18.05
CA GLU A 145 13.18 -12.01 -18.88
C GLU A 145 12.29 -10.75 -18.89
N MET A 146 12.14 -10.07 -17.74
CA MET A 146 11.32 -8.84 -17.65
C MET A 146 11.95 -7.65 -18.39
N SER A 147 13.28 -7.61 -18.50
CA SER A 147 14.00 -6.61 -19.30
C SER A 147 14.15 -7.00 -20.77
N HIS A 148 13.88 -8.26 -21.11
CA HIS A 148 13.89 -8.74 -22.49
C HIS A 148 12.64 -8.25 -23.23
N MET A 149 12.83 -7.31 -24.13
CA MET A 149 11.76 -6.81 -25.00
C MET A 149 11.70 -7.69 -26.25
N GLU A 150 10.59 -8.40 -26.47
CA GLU A 150 10.43 -9.16 -27.71
C GLU A 150 10.42 -8.19 -28.91
N THR A 151 11.42 -8.32 -29.79
CA THR A 151 11.59 -7.51 -30.99
C THR A 151 10.65 -7.92 -32.14
N SER A 152 9.70 -8.82 -31.89
CA SER A 152 8.89 -9.43 -32.95
C SER A 152 7.92 -8.43 -33.60
N ASN A 153 7.42 -7.44 -32.84
CA ASN A 153 6.57 -6.37 -33.35
C ASN A 153 6.83 -5.05 -32.58
N PRO A 154 7.37 -4.01 -33.22
CA PRO A 154 7.65 -2.72 -32.56
C PRO A 154 6.38 -2.07 -31.97
N ASP A 155 5.22 -2.28 -32.60
CA ASP A 155 3.92 -1.74 -32.16
C ASP A 155 3.45 -2.34 -30.82
N LEU A 156 3.74 -3.63 -30.58
CA LEU A 156 3.46 -4.29 -29.29
C LEU A 156 4.42 -3.81 -28.19
N GLY A 157 5.62 -3.38 -28.57
CA GLY A 157 6.61 -2.81 -27.65
C GLY A 157 6.11 -1.53 -26.98
N VAL A 158 5.46 -0.63 -27.75
CA VAL A 158 4.87 0.62 -27.22
C VAL A 158 3.75 0.31 -26.22
N LEU A 159 2.87 -0.64 -26.54
CA LEU A 159 1.79 -1.08 -25.64
C LEU A 159 2.33 -1.67 -24.34
N ASN A 160 3.42 -2.45 -24.41
CA ASN A 160 4.07 -2.99 -23.22
C ASN A 160 4.73 -1.89 -22.38
N GLY A 161 5.34 -0.89 -23.00
CA GLY A 161 5.87 0.29 -22.31
C GLY A 161 4.79 1.09 -21.57
N LEU A 162 3.63 1.31 -22.22
CA LEU A 162 2.49 1.98 -21.59
C LEU A 162 1.96 1.19 -20.39
N ARG A 163 1.92 -0.15 -20.50
CA ARG A 163 1.55 -1.03 -19.39
C ARG A 163 2.52 -0.89 -18.22
N THR A 164 3.82 -0.83 -18.47
CA THR A 164 4.84 -0.62 -17.43
C THR A 164 4.66 0.73 -16.73
N ILE A 165 4.42 1.80 -17.48
CA ILE A 165 4.14 3.13 -16.91
C ILE A 165 2.88 3.09 -16.04
N ALA A 166 1.81 2.45 -16.50
CA ALA A 166 0.57 2.29 -15.73
C ALA A 166 0.83 1.57 -14.39
N ILE A 167 1.60 0.48 -14.38
CA ILE A 167 1.97 -0.23 -13.14
C ILE A 167 2.73 0.70 -12.17
N PHE A 168 3.69 1.49 -12.65
CA PHE A 168 4.43 2.42 -11.80
C PHE A 168 3.51 3.47 -11.15
N VAL A 169 2.57 4.02 -11.90
CA VAL A 169 1.60 4.99 -11.37
C VAL A 169 0.69 4.33 -10.32
N ILE A 170 0.21 3.10 -10.57
CA ILE A 170 -0.62 2.33 -9.62
C ILE A 170 0.15 2.08 -8.31
N ILE A 171 1.43 1.73 -8.38
CA ILE A 171 2.27 1.51 -7.19
C ILE A 171 2.42 2.81 -6.39
N ILE A 172 2.67 3.94 -7.07
CA ILE A 172 2.76 5.25 -6.41
C ILE A 172 1.45 5.60 -5.74
N ASP A 173 0.32 5.36 -6.40
CA ASP A 173 -1.01 5.60 -5.86
C ASP A 173 -1.30 4.78 -4.60
N HIS A 174 -1.07 3.47 -4.63
CA HIS A 174 -1.26 2.63 -3.44
C HIS A 174 -0.36 3.05 -2.28
N ARG A 175 0.88 3.45 -2.57
CA ARG A 175 1.81 3.96 -1.55
C ARG A 175 1.36 5.29 -0.97
N PHE A 176 0.80 6.16 -1.80
CA PHE A 176 0.24 7.42 -1.34
C PHE A 176 -1.03 7.20 -0.50
N GLY A 177 -1.96 6.37 -0.97
CA GLY A 177 -3.18 6.03 -0.26
C GLY A 177 -2.93 5.41 1.11
N THR A 178 -2.00 4.46 1.20
CA THR A 178 -1.61 3.85 2.49
C THR A 178 -0.95 4.86 3.43
N PHE A 179 -0.14 5.79 2.92
CA PHE A 179 0.44 6.88 3.72
C PHE A 179 -0.65 7.81 4.26
N THR A 180 -1.63 8.22 3.43
CA THR A 180 -2.72 9.10 3.86
C THR A 180 -3.70 8.44 4.83
N SER A 181 -3.81 7.11 4.80
CA SER A 181 -4.63 6.33 5.75
C SER A 181 -4.01 6.21 7.15
N SER A 182 -2.75 6.61 7.32
CA SER A 182 -2.06 6.62 8.62
C SER A 182 -2.30 7.92 9.40
N ALA A 183 -1.89 7.98 10.67
CA ALA A 183 -2.07 9.17 11.48
C ALA A 183 -1.27 10.37 10.93
N LEU A 184 -1.98 11.38 10.43
CA LEU A 184 -1.38 12.58 9.85
C LEU A 184 -1.16 13.67 10.92
N ILE A 185 0.10 14.06 11.13
CA ILE A 185 0.46 15.11 12.09
C ILE A 185 0.20 16.51 11.49
N ASN A 186 0.39 16.69 10.18
CA ASN A 186 0.26 17.97 9.51
C ASN A 186 -0.73 17.91 8.34
N PHE A 187 -2.01 18.13 8.64
CA PHE A 187 -3.08 18.15 7.65
C PHE A 187 -2.92 19.26 6.61
N ASN A 188 -2.35 20.42 6.98
CA ASN A 188 -2.16 21.53 6.04
C ASN A 188 -1.12 21.19 4.97
N TYR A 189 -0.04 20.49 5.36
CA TYR A 189 0.96 20.00 4.41
C TYR A 189 0.33 19.03 3.40
N VAL A 190 -0.44 18.07 3.90
CA VAL A 190 -1.13 17.08 3.06
C VAL A 190 -2.08 17.78 2.10
N GLU A 191 -2.96 18.65 2.59
CA GLU A 191 -3.92 19.43 1.79
C GLU A 191 -3.22 20.30 0.72
N GLN A 192 -2.01 20.80 0.99
CA GLN A 192 -1.20 21.50 -0.01
C GLN A 192 -0.71 20.55 -1.11
N GLN A 193 -0.32 19.31 -0.77
CA GLN A 193 0.06 18.30 -1.76
C GLN A 193 -1.11 17.94 -2.68
N PHE A 194 -2.34 17.89 -2.17
CA PHE A 194 -3.54 17.66 -2.99
C PHE A 194 -3.73 18.71 -4.09
N ARG A 195 -3.18 19.91 -3.93
CA ARG A 195 -3.24 20.98 -4.94
C ARG A 195 -2.13 20.88 -6.00
N ALA A 196 -1.16 20.00 -5.82
CA ALA A 196 -0.11 19.80 -6.80
C ALA A 196 -0.65 19.05 -8.03
N PRO A 197 -0.21 19.38 -9.26
CA PRO A 197 -0.68 18.70 -10.47
C PRO A 197 -0.36 17.21 -10.47
N PHE A 198 0.73 16.81 -9.81
CA PHE A 198 1.08 15.39 -9.64
C PHE A 198 0.03 14.62 -8.84
N ALA A 199 -0.59 15.26 -7.85
CA ALA A 199 -1.61 14.61 -7.03
C ALA A 199 -2.86 14.29 -7.86
N CYS A 200 -3.20 15.09 -8.86
CA CYS A 200 -4.29 14.80 -9.80
C CYS A 200 -4.09 13.46 -10.53
N VAL A 201 -2.86 13.17 -10.97
CA VAL A 201 -2.51 11.88 -11.61
C VAL A 201 -2.68 10.72 -10.64
N VAL A 202 -2.29 10.92 -9.38
CA VAL A 202 -2.41 9.90 -8.33
C VAL A 202 -3.87 9.64 -7.97
N PHE A 203 -4.69 10.68 -7.75
CA PHE A 203 -6.11 10.52 -7.43
C PHE A 203 -6.93 9.86 -8.51
N HIS A 204 -6.53 10.03 -9.77
CA HIS A 204 -7.11 9.33 -10.90
C HIS A 204 -6.34 8.04 -11.25
N GLY A 205 -5.77 7.39 -10.24
CA GLY A 205 -5.12 6.08 -10.36
C GLY A 205 -6.03 5.01 -10.95
N ASP A 206 -7.35 5.13 -10.76
CA ASP A 206 -8.39 4.29 -11.36
C ASP A 206 -8.29 4.24 -12.90
N LEU A 207 -8.03 5.39 -13.55
CA LEU A 207 -7.83 5.45 -15.00
C LEU A 207 -6.62 4.62 -15.47
N PHE A 208 -5.56 4.55 -14.66
CA PHE A 208 -4.38 3.76 -14.97
C PHE A 208 -4.63 2.27 -14.76
N VAL A 209 -5.44 1.90 -13.76
CA VAL A 209 -5.91 0.53 -13.54
C VAL A 209 -6.76 0.05 -14.72
N ASP A 210 -7.71 0.86 -15.16
CA ASP A 210 -8.56 0.57 -16.32
C ASP A 210 -7.73 0.42 -17.60
N SER A 211 -6.79 1.35 -17.83
CA SER A 211 -5.86 1.29 -18.95
C SER A 211 -5.01 0.01 -18.91
N PHE A 212 -4.52 -0.38 -17.73
CA PHE A 212 -3.77 -1.62 -17.55
C PHE A 212 -4.61 -2.86 -17.90
N PHE A 213 -5.87 -2.92 -17.46
CA PHE A 213 -6.77 -4.04 -17.77
C PHE A 213 -7.15 -4.09 -19.25
N LEU A 214 -7.38 -2.93 -19.87
CA LEU A 214 -7.68 -2.80 -21.30
C LEU A 214 -6.49 -3.26 -22.15
N LEU A 215 -5.29 -2.75 -21.88
CA LEU A 215 -4.07 -3.14 -22.58
C LEU A 215 -3.77 -4.62 -22.42
N SER A 216 -3.92 -5.16 -21.20
CA SER A 216 -3.74 -6.58 -20.93
C SER A 216 -4.77 -7.44 -21.68
N GLY A 217 -6.02 -6.97 -21.79
CA GLY A 217 -7.05 -7.63 -22.58
C GLY A 217 -6.78 -7.61 -24.08
N LEU A 218 -6.35 -6.46 -24.59
CA LEU A 218 -5.98 -6.28 -26.00
C LEU A 218 -4.83 -7.20 -26.39
N LEU A 219 -3.77 -7.28 -25.59
CA LEU A 219 -2.61 -8.13 -25.87
C LEU A 219 -2.98 -9.62 -25.90
N VAL A 220 -3.88 -10.05 -25.01
CA VAL A 220 -4.40 -11.42 -25.00
C VAL A 220 -5.25 -11.68 -26.24
N ALA A 221 -6.16 -10.78 -26.60
CA ALA A 221 -6.98 -10.92 -27.81
C ALA A 221 -6.12 -10.97 -29.08
N TYR A 222 -5.09 -10.13 -29.17
CA TYR A 222 -4.12 -10.16 -30.26
C TYR A 222 -3.37 -11.49 -30.31
N GLY A 223 -2.84 -11.95 -29.17
CA GLY A 223 -2.15 -13.24 -29.09
C GLY A 223 -3.04 -14.42 -29.47
N LEU A 224 -4.33 -14.36 -29.11
CA LEU A 224 -5.35 -15.34 -29.50
C LEU A 224 -5.57 -15.35 -31.00
N LEU A 225 -5.75 -14.18 -31.63
CA LEU A 225 -5.96 -14.07 -33.08
C LEU A 225 -4.77 -14.63 -33.86
N VAL A 226 -3.55 -14.30 -33.44
CA VAL A 226 -2.32 -14.83 -34.05
C VAL A 226 -2.19 -16.35 -33.87
N GLN A 227 -2.64 -16.89 -32.72
CA GLN A 227 -2.64 -18.34 -32.51
C GLN A 227 -3.74 -19.05 -33.28
N PHE A 228 -4.94 -18.47 -33.40
CA PHE A 228 -6.05 -19.03 -34.17
C PHE A 228 -5.70 -19.21 -35.65
N ASP A 229 -4.90 -18.30 -36.20
CA ASP A 229 -4.40 -18.39 -37.58
C ASP A 229 -3.45 -19.59 -37.79
N LYS A 230 -2.80 -20.06 -36.71
CA LYS A 230 -1.82 -21.16 -36.75
C LYS A 230 -2.37 -22.49 -36.22
N ARG A 231 -3.34 -22.46 -35.31
CA ARG A 231 -3.90 -23.64 -34.63
C ARG A 231 -5.26 -23.31 -34.03
N MET A 232 -6.25 -24.21 -34.17
CA MET A 232 -7.51 -24.08 -33.44
C MET A 232 -7.27 -24.30 -31.93
N VAL A 233 -7.52 -23.27 -31.13
CA VAL A 233 -7.43 -23.32 -29.66
C VAL A 233 -8.80 -23.02 -29.07
N ASN A 234 -9.19 -23.71 -27.99
CA ASN A 234 -10.51 -23.48 -27.38
C ASN A 234 -10.51 -22.11 -26.66
N PRO A 235 -11.29 -21.11 -27.13
CA PRO A 235 -11.24 -19.75 -26.58
C PRO A 235 -11.66 -19.72 -25.10
N GLY A 236 -12.61 -20.59 -24.70
CA GLY A 236 -13.07 -20.67 -23.31
C GLY A 236 -11.98 -21.10 -22.34
N PHE A 237 -11.07 -21.99 -22.75
CA PHE A 237 -9.96 -22.45 -21.91
C PHE A 237 -8.93 -21.32 -21.65
N ILE A 238 -8.75 -20.42 -22.62
CA ILE A 238 -7.78 -19.33 -22.52
C ILE A 238 -8.33 -18.19 -21.67
N VAL A 239 -9.63 -17.89 -21.80
CA VAL A 239 -10.33 -16.97 -20.90
C VAL A 239 -10.31 -17.50 -19.47
N PHE A 240 -10.53 -18.81 -19.28
CA PHE A 240 -10.45 -19.45 -17.97
C PHE A 240 -9.05 -19.36 -17.35
N LEU A 241 -7.98 -19.65 -18.11
CA LEU A 241 -6.60 -19.48 -17.65
C LEU A 241 -6.24 -18.03 -17.31
N ARG A 242 -6.88 -17.05 -17.97
CA ARG A 242 -6.72 -15.62 -17.64
C ARG A 242 -7.34 -15.26 -16.29
N TYR A 243 -8.46 -15.87 -15.92
CA TYR A 243 -9.15 -15.58 -14.66
C TYR A 243 -8.46 -16.23 -13.44
N ILE A 244 -7.69 -17.30 -13.67
CA ILE A 244 -6.90 -18.00 -12.65
C ILE A 244 -5.53 -17.35 -12.40
N ARG A 245 -5.01 -16.58 -13.35
CA ARG A 245 -3.71 -15.89 -13.24
C ARG A 245 -3.85 -14.56 -12.52
#